data_AF-A0A7J7UQS1-F1
#
_entry.id   AF-A0A7J7UQS1-F1
#
_cell.length_a   1.000
_cell.length_b   1.000
_cell.length_c   1.000
_cell.angle_alpha   90.00
_cell.angle_beta   90.00
_cell.angle_gamma   90.00
#
_symmetry.space_group_name_H-M   'P 1'
#
loop_
_entity.id
_entity.type
_entity.pdbx_description
1 polymer ?
#
loop_
_entity_poly.entity_id
_entity_poly.type
_entity_poly.pdbx_seq_one_letter_code
_entity_poly.pdbx_strand_id
1 'polypeptide(L)'
;MAEGERQAPPDSSEETPPATQSFIIPKKEIHTVPDMGKWKRSQAYADYIGFILTLNEGVKGKKLTFEYKVSEAIEKLVALLNTLDRWIDETPPMDQPSRFGNKAFRTWYARLDQEAENLVATVVPTHLAAAVPEVAVYLKESVGNSTRIDYGTGHEAAFAAFLCCLCKIGVLRVDDQIAIVFKVFNRYLEVMRKLQKTYRMEPAGSQGVWGLDDFQFLPFIWGSSQLIDTVPGEVPRDPALQVREPAAHPPRLTVLGGLSSQSRSRSSQFRCLRLPPQLWSPPTPSLCSFCLVRGCLLGWVVGASRGGLRA
;
A
#
# COMPACT_ATOMS: atom_id res chain seq x y z
N MET A 1 -47.72 27.12 -56.07
CA MET A 1 -46.33 27.60 -56.16
C MET A 1 -46.20 28.72 -55.13
N ALA A 2 -45.57 28.61 -53.97
CA ALA A 2 -44.63 27.64 -53.42
C ALA A 2 -44.84 27.56 -51.89
N GLU A 3 -44.76 26.36 -51.32
CA GLU A 3 -44.66 26.11 -49.88
C GLU A 3 -43.21 26.39 -49.44
N GLY A 4 -43.04 27.17 -48.37
CA GLY A 4 -41.73 27.45 -47.78
C GLY A 4 -41.41 26.43 -46.70
N GLU A 5 -40.42 25.57 -46.96
CA GLU A 5 -39.87 24.61 -46.01
C GLU A 5 -39.19 25.33 -44.84
N ARG A 6 -39.59 24.99 -43.60
CA ARG A 6 -38.86 25.36 -42.37
C ARG A 6 -37.77 24.32 -42.10
N GLN A 7 -36.52 24.69 -42.27
CA GLN A 7 -35.37 23.88 -41.84
C GLN A 7 -35.26 23.85 -40.31
N ALA A 8 -35.15 22.64 -39.76
CA ALA A 8 -34.86 22.37 -38.36
C ALA A 8 -33.40 22.72 -38.00
N PRO A 9 -33.09 23.09 -36.75
CA PRO A 9 -31.73 23.44 -36.35
C PRO A 9 -30.83 22.19 -36.32
N PRO A 10 -29.52 22.32 -36.63
CA PRO A 10 -28.59 21.20 -36.55
C PRO A 10 -28.33 20.84 -35.09
N ASP A 11 -28.51 19.55 -34.79
CA ASP A 11 -28.17 18.89 -33.54
C ASP A 11 -26.65 18.85 -33.39
N SER A 12 -26.10 19.76 -32.57
CA SER A 12 -24.67 19.81 -32.26
C SER A 12 -24.36 18.94 -31.05
N SER A 13 -24.36 17.62 -31.24
CA SER A 13 -23.71 16.69 -30.33
C SER A 13 -22.21 16.64 -30.67
N GLU A 14 -21.44 17.60 -30.14
CA GLU A 14 -19.98 17.46 -30.06
C GLU A 14 -19.67 16.33 -29.06
N GLU A 15 -19.62 15.09 -29.55
CA GLU A 15 -18.95 14.00 -28.86
C GLU A 15 -17.48 14.36 -28.71
N THR A 16 -17.09 14.74 -27.50
CA THR A 16 -15.68 14.89 -27.15
C THR A 16 -15.02 13.53 -27.32
N PRO A 17 -13.99 13.38 -28.17
CA PRO A 17 -13.35 12.09 -28.35
C PRO A 17 -12.81 11.60 -26.98
N PRO A 18 -12.97 10.30 -26.65
CA PRO A 18 -12.48 9.78 -25.38
C PRO A 18 -10.98 10.07 -25.30
N ALA A 19 -10.57 10.80 -24.25
CA ALA A 19 -9.18 11.12 -24.03
C ALA A 19 -8.37 9.83 -24.06
N THR A 20 -7.50 9.69 -25.06
CA THR A 20 -6.58 8.56 -25.19
C THR A 20 -5.62 8.62 -24.02
N GLN A 21 -5.89 7.85 -22.98
CA GLN A 21 -5.00 7.73 -21.82
C GLN A 21 -3.69 7.10 -22.29
N SER A 22 -2.63 7.91 -22.33
CA SER A 22 -1.28 7.46 -22.67
C SER A 22 -0.58 6.92 -21.42
N PHE A 23 -0.28 5.62 -21.39
CA PHE A 23 0.49 4.98 -20.32
C PHE A 23 1.99 4.97 -20.66
N ILE A 24 2.83 5.08 -19.64
CA ILE A 24 4.29 5.16 -19.78
C ILE A 24 4.93 4.25 -18.73
N ILE A 25 5.95 3.49 -19.13
CA ILE A 25 6.74 2.70 -18.18
C ILE A 25 7.41 3.63 -17.17
N PRO A 26 7.13 3.50 -15.85
CA PRO A 26 7.73 4.35 -14.84
C PRO A 26 9.25 4.25 -14.88
N LYS A 27 9.93 5.37 -14.61
CA LYS A 27 11.39 5.47 -14.50
C LYS A 27 11.79 6.25 -13.26
N LYS A 28 12.97 5.95 -12.74
CA LYS A 28 13.52 6.64 -11.58
C LYS A 28 13.78 8.09 -11.96
N GLU A 29 13.35 9.01 -11.11
CA GLU A 29 13.43 10.47 -11.35
C GLU A 29 14.02 11.23 -10.15
N ILE A 30 14.27 10.55 -9.02
CA ILE A 30 15.04 11.09 -7.90
C ILE A 30 16.40 10.42 -7.88
N HIS A 31 17.43 11.12 -8.34
CA HIS A 31 18.80 10.62 -8.39
C HIS A 31 19.68 11.30 -7.34
N THR A 32 19.36 12.55 -7.00
CA THR A 32 20.15 13.41 -6.13
C THR A 32 19.25 14.12 -5.11
N VAL A 33 19.85 14.68 -4.04
CA VAL A 33 19.10 15.38 -2.99
C VAL A 33 18.24 16.54 -3.54
N PRO A 34 18.71 17.38 -4.50
CA PRO A 34 17.88 18.43 -5.11
C PRO A 34 16.60 17.92 -5.77
N ASP A 35 16.60 16.70 -6.32
CA ASP A 35 15.42 16.11 -6.97
C ASP A 35 14.26 15.90 -5.99
N MET A 36 14.53 15.85 -4.68
CA MET A 36 13.49 15.80 -3.65
C MET A 36 12.57 17.02 -3.71
N GLY A 37 13.09 18.19 -4.13
CA GLY A 37 12.27 19.38 -4.35
C GLY A 37 11.30 19.19 -5.52
N LYS A 38 11.73 18.57 -6.61
CA LYS A 38 10.89 18.21 -7.77
C LYS A 38 9.82 17.20 -7.36
N TRP A 39 10.20 16.17 -6.61
CA TRP A 39 9.26 15.16 -6.09
C TRP A 39 8.14 15.78 -5.25
N LYS A 40 8.48 16.59 -4.24
CA LYS A 40 7.47 17.22 -3.36
C LYS A 40 6.48 18.13 -4.08
N ARG A 41 6.83 18.65 -5.26
CA ARG A 41 5.96 19.50 -6.10
C ARG A 41 5.28 18.73 -7.24
N SER A 42 5.54 17.43 -7.36
CA SER A 42 5.02 16.63 -8.47
C SER A 42 3.55 16.24 -8.25
N GLN A 43 2.85 15.96 -9.35
CA GLN A 43 1.50 15.41 -9.30
C GLN A 43 1.47 14.06 -8.60
N ALA A 44 2.48 13.22 -8.83
CA ALA A 44 2.60 11.91 -8.18
C ALA A 44 2.63 12.02 -6.65
N TYR A 45 3.34 13.00 -6.09
CA TYR A 45 3.34 13.24 -4.64
C TYR A 45 1.96 13.69 -4.13
N ALA A 46 1.31 14.61 -4.83
CA ALA A 46 -0.02 15.10 -4.45
C ALA A 46 -1.06 13.96 -4.48
N ASP A 47 -1.07 13.15 -5.54
CA ASP A 47 -1.95 12.00 -5.70
C ASP A 47 -1.69 10.93 -4.63
N TYR A 48 -0.41 10.62 -4.38
CA TYR A 48 -0.01 9.62 -3.40
C TYR A 48 -0.43 10.03 -1.98
N ILE A 49 -0.12 11.25 -1.56
CA ILE A 49 -0.51 11.73 -0.22
C ILE A 49 -2.03 11.85 -0.10
N GLY A 50 -2.71 12.34 -1.14
CA GLY A 50 -4.16 12.38 -1.19
C GLY A 50 -4.77 10.99 -1.00
N PHE A 51 -4.25 9.97 -1.69
CA PHE A 51 -4.68 8.59 -1.53
C PHE A 51 -4.50 8.06 -0.11
N ILE A 52 -3.30 8.24 0.49
CA ILE A 52 -3.05 7.79 1.87
C ILE A 52 -4.02 8.44 2.87
N LEU A 53 -4.27 9.75 2.73
CA LEU A 53 -5.16 10.50 3.63
C LEU A 53 -6.63 10.11 3.44
N THR A 54 -7.08 9.91 2.20
CA THR A 54 -8.45 9.45 1.90
C THR A 54 -8.72 8.08 2.53
N LEU A 55 -7.79 7.13 2.36
CA LEU A 55 -7.92 5.82 3.01
C LEU A 55 -7.89 5.94 4.54
N ASN A 56 -7.05 6.82 5.07
CA ASN A 56 -6.94 7.05 6.51
C ASN A 56 -8.26 7.54 7.13
N GLU A 57 -8.96 8.46 6.47
CA GLU A 57 -10.28 8.92 6.91
C GLU A 57 -11.34 7.81 6.73
N GLY A 58 -11.26 7.05 5.63
CA GLY A 58 -12.17 5.94 5.36
C GLY A 58 -12.21 4.90 6.48
N VAL A 59 -11.06 4.58 7.08
CA VAL A 59 -10.94 3.56 8.15
C VAL A 59 -11.12 4.11 9.57
N LYS A 60 -11.32 5.41 9.73
CA LYS A 60 -11.43 6.06 11.04
C LYS A 60 -12.53 5.45 11.89
N GLY A 61 -12.19 5.06 13.12
CA GLY A 61 -13.08 4.46 14.11
C GLY A 61 -13.67 3.09 13.73
N LYS A 62 -13.16 2.42 12.69
CA LYS A 62 -13.70 1.15 12.18
C LYS A 62 -12.77 -0.02 12.49
N LYS A 63 -13.33 -1.08 13.08
CA LYS A 63 -12.61 -2.35 13.32
C LYS A 63 -12.44 -3.13 12.01
N LEU A 64 -11.48 -4.05 11.97
CA LEU A 64 -11.33 -4.96 10.81
C LEU A 64 -12.57 -5.83 10.54
N THR A 65 -13.38 -6.08 11.58
CA THR A 65 -14.65 -6.80 11.51
C THR A 65 -15.84 -5.93 11.09
N PHE A 66 -15.62 -4.65 10.79
CA PHE A 66 -16.66 -3.77 10.24
C PHE A 66 -17.22 -4.38 8.95
N GLU A 67 -18.51 -4.23 8.71
CA GLU A 67 -19.13 -4.69 7.47
C GLU A 67 -18.85 -3.66 6.36
N TYR A 68 -18.15 -4.09 5.32
CA TYR A 68 -17.84 -3.25 4.15
C TYR A 68 -18.08 -4.03 2.88
N LYS A 69 -18.39 -3.29 1.80
CA LYS A 69 -18.56 -3.88 0.47
C LYS A 69 -17.25 -4.47 -0.02
N VAL A 70 -17.33 -5.61 -0.70
CA VAL A 70 -16.21 -6.26 -1.35
C VAL A 70 -16.57 -6.39 -2.82
N SER A 71 -15.89 -5.64 -3.68
CA SER A 71 -16.05 -5.74 -5.13
C SER A 71 -15.25 -6.91 -5.72
N GLU A 72 -15.57 -7.28 -6.95
CA GLU A 72 -14.81 -8.28 -7.71
C GLU A 72 -13.32 -7.90 -7.85
N ALA A 73 -13.01 -6.61 -8.01
CA ALA A 73 -11.64 -6.12 -8.10
C ALA A 73 -10.86 -6.37 -6.80
N ILE A 74 -11.50 -6.18 -5.64
CA ILE A 74 -10.91 -6.50 -4.33
C ILE A 74 -10.65 -8.00 -4.21
N GLU A 75 -11.57 -8.86 -4.63
CA GLU A 75 -11.39 -10.31 -4.60
C GLU A 75 -10.24 -10.76 -5.50
N LYS A 76 -10.15 -10.20 -6.72
CA LYS A 76 -9.05 -10.44 -7.65
C LYS A 76 -7.70 -9.99 -7.08
N LEU A 77 -7.64 -8.86 -6.38
CA LEU A 77 -6.42 -8.41 -5.69
C LEU A 77 -6.01 -9.37 -4.56
N VAL A 78 -6.97 -9.89 -3.80
CA VAL A 78 -6.69 -10.91 -2.77
C VAL A 78 -6.20 -12.21 -3.42
N ALA A 79 -6.79 -12.64 -4.53
CA ALA A 79 -6.36 -13.82 -5.28
C ALA A 79 -4.94 -13.66 -5.86
N LEU A 80 -4.60 -12.46 -6.34
CA LEU A 80 -3.25 -12.09 -6.76
C LEU A 80 -2.27 -12.26 -5.60
N LEU A 81 -2.58 -11.71 -4.41
CA LEU A 81 -1.73 -11.85 -3.22
C LEU A 81 -1.62 -13.31 -2.73
N ASN A 82 -2.70 -14.09 -2.85
CA ASN A 82 -2.67 -15.54 -2.56
C ASN A 82 -1.78 -16.30 -3.55
N THR A 83 -1.70 -15.87 -4.80
CA THR A 83 -0.77 -16.44 -5.79
C THR A 83 0.68 -16.16 -5.39
N LEU A 84 0.98 -14.93 -4.97
CA LEU A 84 2.31 -14.59 -4.45
C LEU A 84 2.68 -15.43 -3.22
N ASP A 85 1.74 -15.62 -2.30
CA ASP A 85 1.91 -16.43 -1.09
C ASP A 85 2.17 -17.91 -1.41
N ARG A 86 1.42 -18.48 -2.35
CA ARG A 86 1.63 -19.86 -2.83
C ARG A 86 3.02 -20.04 -3.42
N TRP A 87 3.54 -19.06 -4.17
CA TRP A 87 4.89 -19.14 -4.71
C TRP A 87 5.97 -19.18 -3.63
N ILE A 88 5.70 -18.65 -2.43
CA ILE A 88 6.61 -18.76 -1.28
C ILE A 88 6.71 -20.23 -0.86
N ASP A 89 5.57 -20.94 -0.80
CA ASP A 89 5.53 -22.36 -0.44
C ASP A 89 6.21 -23.23 -1.51
N GLU A 90 6.06 -22.87 -2.79
CA GLU A 90 6.71 -23.54 -3.92
C GLU A 90 8.20 -23.22 -4.05
N THR A 91 8.70 -22.21 -3.32
CA THR A 91 10.10 -21.77 -3.38
C THR A 91 10.72 -21.83 -1.97
N PRO A 92 10.97 -23.04 -1.43
CA PRO A 92 11.47 -23.19 -0.08
C PRO A 92 12.86 -22.55 0.10
N PRO A 93 13.23 -22.12 1.33
CA PRO A 93 14.55 -21.58 1.61
C PRO A 93 15.65 -22.59 1.25
N MET A 94 16.69 -22.12 0.58
CA MET A 94 17.86 -22.95 0.27
C MET A 94 18.81 -22.98 1.45
N ASP A 95 19.50 -24.10 1.65
CA ASP A 95 20.63 -24.14 2.57
C ASP A 95 21.76 -23.27 2.02
N GLN A 96 22.31 -22.41 2.85
CA GLN A 96 23.35 -21.47 2.45
C GLN A 96 24.27 -21.13 3.62
N PRO A 97 25.59 -20.95 3.36
CA PRO A 97 26.54 -20.56 4.39
C PRO A 97 26.33 -19.12 4.89
N SER A 98 25.65 -18.27 4.10
CA SER A 98 25.39 -16.88 4.46
C SER A 98 24.29 -16.76 5.50
N ARG A 99 24.56 -16.03 6.59
CA ARG A 99 23.57 -15.69 7.63
C ARG A 99 22.57 -14.60 7.22
N PHE A 100 22.85 -13.89 6.13
CA PHE A 100 22.01 -12.81 5.59
C PHE A 100 20.88 -13.38 4.72
N GLY A 101 20.17 -12.52 3.99
CA GLY A 101 19.01 -12.88 3.17
C GLY A 101 19.18 -14.19 2.37
N ASN A 102 18.14 -15.02 2.38
CA ASN A 102 18.13 -16.31 1.71
C ASN A 102 17.99 -16.12 0.19
N LYS A 103 18.91 -16.71 -0.58
CA LYS A 103 18.96 -16.58 -2.04
C LYS A 103 17.72 -17.14 -2.75
N ALA A 104 16.92 -17.99 -2.11
CA ALA A 104 15.66 -18.48 -2.68
C ALA A 104 14.67 -17.34 -2.97
N PHE A 105 14.78 -16.21 -2.27
CA PHE A 105 14.03 -15.00 -2.61
C PHE A 105 14.24 -14.54 -4.04
N ARG A 106 15.45 -14.71 -4.60
CA ARG A 106 15.73 -14.32 -5.99
C ARG A 106 14.95 -15.16 -6.98
N THR A 107 14.82 -16.46 -6.70
CA THR A 107 14.00 -17.38 -7.49
C THR A 107 12.53 -16.99 -7.43
N TRP A 108 12.03 -16.70 -6.22
CA TRP A 108 10.66 -16.22 -6.02
C TRP A 108 10.42 -14.89 -6.76
N TYR A 109 11.34 -13.93 -6.63
CA TYR A 109 11.24 -12.62 -7.28
C TYR A 109 11.34 -12.71 -8.80
N ALA A 110 12.20 -13.56 -9.35
CA ALA A 110 12.32 -13.76 -10.80
C ALA A 110 10.99 -14.25 -11.40
N ARG A 111 10.26 -15.11 -10.68
CA ARG A 111 8.92 -15.53 -11.08
C ARG A 111 7.92 -14.36 -11.06
N LEU A 112 7.96 -13.54 -10.01
CA LEU A 112 7.15 -12.32 -9.96
C LEU A 112 7.47 -11.38 -11.14
N ASP A 113 8.74 -11.17 -11.45
CA ASP A 113 9.15 -10.26 -12.53
C ASP A 113 8.61 -10.70 -13.90
N GLN A 114 8.55 -12.01 -14.13
CA GLN A 114 8.00 -12.61 -15.36
C GLN A 114 6.46 -12.58 -15.40
N GLU A 115 5.80 -12.80 -14.26
CA GLU A 115 4.34 -12.98 -14.20
C GLU A 115 3.58 -11.72 -13.76
N ALA A 116 4.26 -10.62 -13.41
CA ALA A 116 3.63 -9.43 -12.85
C ALA A 116 2.54 -8.84 -13.77
N GLU A 117 2.80 -8.75 -15.08
CA GLU A 117 1.80 -8.26 -16.04
C GLU A 117 0.59 -9.18 -16.13
N ASN A 118 0.81 -10.50 -16.15
CA ASN A 118 -0.27 -11.50 -16.15
C ASN A 118 -1.12 -11.38 -14.87
N LEU A 119 -0.48 -11.23 -13.71
CA LEU A 119 -1.16 -11.02 -12.44
C LEU A 119 -2.01 -9.75 -12.46
N VAL A 120 -1.45 -8.62 -12.89
CA VAL A 120 -2.17 -7.34 -12.96
C VAL A 120 -3.32 -7.41 -13.99
N ALA A 121 -3.12 -8.09 -15.13
CA ALA A 121 -4.16 -8.29 -16.13
C ALA A 121 -5.37 -9.08 -15.61
N THR A 122 -5.23 -9.90 -14.55
CA THR A 122 -6.39 -10.54 -13.91
C THR A 122 -7.31 -9.54 -13.19
N VAL A 123 -6.76 -8.41 -12.74
CA VAL A 123 -7.46 -7.36 -11.99
C VAL A 123 -7.97 -6.27 -12.93
N VAL A 124 -7.16 -5.88 -13.92
CA VAL A 124 -7.45 -4.79 -14.85
C VAL A 124 -8.40 -5.27 -15.96
N PRO A 125 -9.56 -4.63 -16.18
CA PRO A 125 -10.46 -4.95 -17.29
C PRO A 125 -9.78 -4.80 -18.66
N THR A 126 -10.24 -5.58 -19.65
CA THR A 126 -9.64 -5.64 -20.99
C THR A 126 -9.57 -4.29 -21.72
N HIS A 127 -10.55 -3.41 -21.52
CA HIS A 127 -10.54 -2.07 -22.13
C HIS A 127 -9.45 -1.14 -21.57
N LEU A 128 -8.84 -1.50 -20.43
CA LEU A 128 -7.71 -0.80 -19.80
C LEU A 128 -6.40 -1.59 -19.90
N ALA A 129 -6.31 -2.61 -20.77
CA ALA A 129 -5.14 -3.47 -20.88
C ALA A 129 -3.83 -2.69 -21.16
N ALA A 130 -3.91 -1.53 -21.81
CA ALA A 130 -2.77 -0.64 -22.04
C ALA A 130 -2.11 -0.11 -20.76
N ALA A 131 -2.84 -0.11 -19.62
CA ALA A 131 -2.32 0.31 -18.32
C ALA A 131 -1.47 -0.77 -17.63
N VAL A 132 -1.63 -2.04 -18.01
CA VAL A 132 -1.03 -3.19 -17.31
C VAL A 132 0.50 -3.07 -17.19
N PRO A 133 1.26 -2.73 -18.25
CA PRO A 133 2.72 -2.63 -18.13
C PRO A 133 3.18 -1.56 -17.14
N GLU A 134 2.49 -0.41 -17.10
CA GLU A 134 2.80 0.67 -16.15
C GLU A 134 2.45 0.28 -14.71
N VAL A 135 1.26 -0.28 -14.49
CA VAL A 135 0.76 -0.67 -13.16
C VAL A 135 1.60 -1.82 -12.58
N ALA A 136 2.02 -2.77 -13.42
CA ALA A 136 2.82 -3.92 -13.00
C ALA A 136 4.19 -3.52 -12.44
N VAL A 137 4.79 -2.42 -12.90
CA VAL A 137 6.06 -1.93 -12.34
C VAL A 137 5.94 -1.64 -10.84
N TYR A 138 4.86 -1.01 -10.40
CA TYR A 138 4.65 -0.75 -8.97
C TYR A 138 4.47 -2.04 -8.16
N LEU A 139 3.81 -3.05 -8.72
CA LEU A 139 3.69 -4.36 -8.07
C LEU A 139 5.08 -5.02 -7.91
N LYS A 140 5.92 -4.98 -8.95
CA LYS A 140 7.29 -5.54 -8.92
C LYS A 140 8.19 -4.84 -7.90
N GLU A 141 8.04 -3.55 -7.75
CA GLU A 141 8.80 -2.75 -6.77
C GLU A 141 8.24 -2.88 -5.33
N SER A 142 7.11 -3.56 -5.13
CA SER A 142 6.40 -3.57 -3.85
C SER A 142 6.82 -4.65 -2.84
N VAL A 143 7.73 -5.54 -3.22
CA VAL A 143 7.98 -6.80 -2.46
C VAL A 143 9.39 -6.97 -1.92
N GLY A 144 10.24 -5.94 -2.07
CA GLY A 144 11.65 -5.98 -1.68
C GLY A 144 12.61 -5.92 -2.87
N ASN A 145 13.91 -5.93 -2.60
CA ASN A 145 14.95 -5.89 -3.62
C ASN A 145 15.61 -7.27 -3.79
N SER A 146 15.56 -7.84 -5.00
CA SER A 146 16.14 -9.18 -5.28
C SER A 146 17.66 -9.26 -5.09
N THR A 147 18.39 -8.17 -5.37
CA THR A 147 19.85 -8.16 -5.26
C THR A 147 20.28 -8.14 -3.79
N ARG A 148 19.74 -7.18 -3.03
CA ARG A 148 20.05 -6.95 -1.62
C ARG A 148 19.32 -7.89 -0.67
N ILE A 149 18.23 -8.52 -1.12
CA ILE A 149 17.35 -9.38 -0.33
C ILE A 149 16.88 -8.62 0.93
N ASP A 150 16.45 -7.38 0.70
CA ASP A 150 15.94 -6.48 1.72
C ASP A 150 14.53 -6.01 1.41
N TYR A 151 13.83 -5.54 2.44
CA TYR A 151 12.50 -4.94 2.35
C TYR A 151 12.43 -3.75 3.29
N GLY A 152 11.66 -2.72 2.95
CA GLY A 152 11.43 -1.56 3.82
C GLY A 152 10.28 -0.70 3.32
N THR A 153 10.12 0.46 3.94
CA THR A 153 8.99 1.38 3.72
C THR A 153 8.88 1.90 2.29
N GLY A 154 9.98 1.91 1.52
CA GLY A 154 9.92 2.22 0.09
C GLY A 154 9.16 1.16 -0.71
N HIS A 155 9.30 -0.12 -0.39
CA HIS A 155 8.55 -1.18 -1.05
C HIS A 155 7.08 -1.18 -0.63
N GLU A 156 6.81 -0.93 0.65
CA GLU A 156 5.45 -0.71 1.16
C GLU A 156 4.75 0.45 0.42
N ALA A 157 5.45 1.56 0.24
CA ALA A 157 4.92 2.70 -0.46
C ALA A 157 4.73 2.45 -1.97
N ALA A 158 5.54 1.60 -2.61
CA ALA A 158 5.28 1.13 -3.97
C ALA A 158 3.99 0.28 -4.06
N PHE A 159 3.66 -0.52 -3.05
CA PHE A 159 2.37 -1.21 -3.00
C PHE A 159 1.20 -0.23 -2.90
N ALA A 160 1.32 0.80 -2.06
CA ALA A 160 0.31 1.85 -1.99
C ALA A 160 0.18 2.63 -3.32
N ALA A 161 1.29 2.86 -4.02
CA ALA A 161 1.26 3.46 -5.36
C ALA A 161 0.59 2.55 -6.40
N PHE A 162 0.81 1.24 -6.34
CA PHE A 162 0.09 0.25 -7.15
C PHE A 162 -1.43 0.34 -6.96
N LEU A 163 -1.90 0.38 -5.71
CA LEU A 163 -3.33 0.55 -5.40
C LEU A 163 -3.86 1.93 -5.84
N CYS A 164 -3.07 2.98 -5.65
CA CYS A 164 -3.40 4.33 -6.12
C CYS A 164 -3.58 4.37 -7.64
N CYS A 165 -2.73 3.69 -8.41
CA CYS A 165 -2.86 3.59 -9.87
C CYS A 165 -4.18 2.92 -10.26
N LEU A 166 -4.56 1.82 -9.59
CA LEU A 166 -5.83 1.13 -9.83
C LEU A 166 -7.06 2.02 -9.51
N CYS A 167 -6.97 2.89 -8.51
CA CYS A 167 -7.98 3.92 -8.26
C CYS A 167 -8.02 4.97 -9.38
N LYS A 168 -6.86 5.45 -9.84
CA LYS A 168 -6.77 6.48 -10.88
C LYS A 168 -7.33 6.04 -12.23
N ILE A 169 -7.16 4.77 -12.60
CA ILE A 169 -7.74 4.20 -13.83
C ILE A 169 -9.18 3.69 -13.63
N GLY A 170 -9.78 3.86 -12.44
CA GLY A 170 -11.18 3.53 -12.17
C GLY A 170 -11.48 2.05 -11.94
N VAL A 171 -10.45 1.20 -11.77
CA VAL A 171 -10.61 -0.22 -11.41
C VAL A 171 -11.10 -0.36 -9.98
N LEU A 172 -10.52 0.43 -9.07
CA LEU A 172 -10.97 0.56 -7.69
C LEU A 172 -11.76 1.86 -7.52
N ARG A 173 -12.90 1.80 -6.83
CA ARG A 173 -13.80 2.94 -6.63
C ARG A 173 -13.77 3.43 -5.19
N VAL A 174 -14.42 4.57 -4.93
CA VAL A 174 -14.53 5.16 -3.59
C VAL A 174 -15.17 4.17 -2.59
N ASP A 175 -16.15 3.39 -3.04
CA ASP A 175 -16.80 2.35 -2.23
C ASP A 175 -15.83 1.25 -1.76
N ASP A 176 -14.69 1.06 -2.46
CA ASP A 176 -13.69 0.06 -2.11
C ASP A 176 -12.69 0.53 -1.05
N GLN A 177 -12.68 1.81 -0.66
CA GLN A 177 -11.64 2.41 0.18
C GLN A 177 -11.38 1.65 1.50
N ILE A 178 -12.44 1.15 2.15
CA ILE A 178 -12.31 0.38 3.39
C ILE A 178 -11.72 -1.01 3.09
N ALA A 179 -12.20 -1.65 2.02
CA ALA A 179 -11.72 -2.97 1.60
C ALA A 179 -10.27 -2.96 1.11
N ILE A 180 -9.81 -1.86 0.52
CA ILE A 180 -8.40 -1.64 0.16
C ILE A 180 -7.51 -1.79 1.39
N VAL A 181 -7.87 -1.17 2.51
CA VAL A 181 -7.07 -1.25 3.74
C VAL A 181 -7.30 -2.56 4.49
N PHE A 182 -8.56 -2.88 4.81
CA PHE A 182 -8.89 -3.96 5.74
C PHE A 182 -8.76 -5.35 5.13
N LYS A 183 -8.83 -5.46 3.80
CA LYS A 183 -8.76 -6.74 3.09
C LYS A 183 -7.48 -6.86 2.27
N VAL A 184 -7.27 -5.97 1.29
CA VAL A 184 -6.12 -6.08 0.36
C VAL A 184 -4.81 -5.76 1.08
N PHE A 185 -4.71 -4.61 1.73
CA PHE A 185 -3.48 -4.21 2.39
C PHE A 185 -3.17 -5.09 3.61
N ASN A 186 -4.18 -5.46 4.40
CA ASN A 186 -3.98 -6.44 5.48
C ASN A 186 -3.42 -7.78 4.95
N ARG A 187 -3.99 -8.29 3.84
CA ARG A 187 -3.48 -9.51 3.20
C ARG A 187 -2.05 -9.34 2.68
N TYR A 188 -1.74 -8.19 2.07
CA TYR A 188 -0.38 -7.86 1.62
C TYR A 188 0.63 -7.93 2.76
N LEU A 189 0.31 -7.35 3.92
CA LEU A 189 1.19 -7.42 5.11
C LEU A 189 1.42 -8.86 5.58
N GLU A 190 0.42 -9.73 5.48
CA GLU A 190 0.59 -11.16 5.80
C GLU A 190 1.60 -11.83 4.85
N VAL A 191 1.50 -11.58 3.54
CA VAL A 191 2.47 -12.07 2.54
C VAL A 191 3.87 -11.51 2.82
N MET A 192 3.99 -10.21 3.07
CA MET A 192 5.29 -9.56 3.33
C MET A 192 5.94 -10.11 4.61
N ARG A 193 5.17 -10.31 5.69
CA ARG A 193 5.66 -10.95 6.91
C ARG A 193 6.14 -12.38 6.67
N LYS A 194 5.49 -13.12 5.77
CA LYS A 194 5.93 -14.48 5.39
C LYS A 194 7.23 -14.40 4.59
N LEU A 195 7.34 -13.54 3.58
CA LEU A 195 8.60 -13.31 2.83
C LEU A 195 9.77 -12.95 3.75
N GLN A 196 9.57 -11.96 4.63
CA GLN A 196 10.58 -11.50 5.58
C GLN A 196 11.10 -12.64 6.47
N LYS A 197 10.20 -13.50 6.96
CA LYS A 197 10.57 -14.65 7.82
C LYS A 197 11.19 -15.80 7.03
N THR A 198 10.53 -16.23 5.95
CA THR A 198 10.95 -17.39 5.14
C THR A 198 12.31 -17.14 4.51
N TYR A 199 12.52 -15.96 3.95
CA TYR A 199 13.77 -15.61 3.27
C TYR A 199 14.72 -14.77 4.11
N ARG A 200 14.45 -14.56 5.40
CA ARG A 200 15.32 -13.81 6.32
C ARG A 200 15.74 -12.46 5.75
N MET A 201 14.76 -11.74 5.17
CA MET A 201 15.03 -10.48 4.48
C MET A 201 15.54 -9.43 5.45
N GLU A 202 16.50 -8.64 5.00
CA GLU A 202 17.07 -7.57 5.82
C GLU A 202 16.17 -6.31 5.77
N PRO A 203 16.10 -5.53 6.85
CA PRO A 203 15.44 -4.23 6.81
C PRO A 203 16.20 -3.25 5.90
N ALA A 204 15.50 -2.65 4.94
CA ALA A 204 16.03 -1.62 4.07
C ALA A 204 15.89 -0.23 4.73
N GLY A 205 17.00 0.49 4.87
CA GLY A 205 17.02 1.84 5.45
C GLY A 205 17.48 1.86 6.92
N SER A 206 16.97 2.83 7.69
CA SER A 206 17.35 3.02 9.09
C SER A 206 16.78 1.92 9.99
N GLN A 207 17.66 1.27 10.77
CA GLN A 207 17.30 0.14 11.64
C GLN A 207 17.31 0.51 13.13
N GLY A 208 16.55 -0.23 13.95
CA GLY A 208 16.66 -0.17 15.40
C GLY A 208 16.08 1.11 16.02
N VAL A 209 16.81 1.76 16.93
CA VAL A 209 16.29 2.88 17.76
C VAL A 209 15.93 4.13 16.92
N TRP A 210 16.33 4.16 15.66
CA TRP A 210 16.12 5.28 14.74
C TRP A 210 14.92 5.10 13.81
N GLY A 211 14.26 3.93 13.83
CA GLY A 211 13.07 3.62 13.04
C GLY A 211 11.84 3.37 13.92
N LEU A 212 10.65 3.61 13.36
CA LEU A 212 9.37 3.27 14.03
C LEU A 212 9.16 1.75 14.07
N ASP A 213 9.45 1.11 12.95
CA ASP A 213 9.45 -0.34 12.73
C ASP A 213 10.53 -0.64 11.67
N ASP A 214 11.05 -1.87 11.67
CA ASP A 214 12.13 -2.26 10.77
C ASP A 214 11.62 -2.35 9.29
N PHE A 215 10.33 -2.58 9.05
CA PHE A 215 9.82 -2.84 7.69
C PHE A 215 8.65 -1.95 7.24
N GLN A 216 7.72 -1.61 8.14
CA GLN A 216 6.41 -1.05 7.78
C GLN A 216 6.19 0.35 8.37
N PHE A 217 5.33 1.15 7.73
CA PHE A 217 4.93 2.48 8.23
C PHE A 217 3.42 2.72 8.10
N LEU A 218 2.83 2.45 6.92
CA LEU A 218 1.41 2.69 6.65
C LEU A 218 0.42 1.97 7.60
N PRO A 219 0.67 0.73 8.09
CA PRO A 219 -0.18 0.07 9.07
C PRO A 219 -0.35 0.87 10.36
N PHE A 220 0.66 1.63 10.76
CA PHE A 220 0.60 2.47 11.95
C PHE A 220 -0.26 3.71 11.71
N ILE A 221 -0.18 4.32 10.52
CA ILE A 221 -1.04 5.45 10.13
C ILE A 221 -2.50 4.99 10.17
N TRP A 222 -2.86 4.06 9.29
CA TRP A 222 -4.25 3.62 9.13
C TRP A 222 -4.77 2.92 10.37
N GLY A 223 -3.95 2.11 11.02
CA GLY A 223 -4.32 1.45 12.26
C GLY A 223 -4.57 2.44 13.41
N SER A 224 -3.79 3.52 13.52
CA SER A 224 -4.06 4.55 14.54
C SER A 224 -5.39 5.27 14.28
N SER A 225 -5.76 5.46 13.02
CA SER A 225 -7.07 6.01 12.65
C SER A 225 -8.24 5.11 13.06
N GLN A 226 -8.07 3.78 12.98
CA GLN A 226 -9.08 2.82 13.47
C GLN A 226 -9.37 2.98 14.98
N LEU A 227 -8.41 3.48 15.76
CA LEU A 227 -8.52 3.65 17.20
C LEU A 227 -9.13 5.00 17.62
N ILE A 228 -9.30 5.93 16.70
CA ILE A 228 -9.93 7.23 17.00
C ILE A 228 -11.39 7.00 17.41
N ASP A 229 -11.81 7.67 18.48
CA ASP A 229 -13.16 7.63 19.07
C ASP A 229 -13.62 6.22 19.52
N THR A 230 -12.68 5.28 19.68
CA THR A 230 -12.96 3.99 20.32
C THR A 230 -13.13 4.15 21.83
N VAL A 231 -14.16 3.50 22.39
CA VAL A 231 -14.54 3.65 23.80
C VAL A 231 -13.38 3.22 24.72
N PRO A 232 -13.03 3.99 25.79
CA PRO A 232 -11.92 3.67 26.68
C PRO A 232 -12.15 2.32 27.40
N GLY A 233 -11.58 1.25 26.84
CA GLY A 233 -11.77 -0.13 27.33
C GLY A 233 -11.47 -1.19 26.27
N GLU A 234 -11.57 -0.83 24.98
CA GLU A 234 -11.32 -1.74 23.85
C GLU A 234 -9.89 -1.69 23.29
N VAL A 235 -9.05 -0.76 23.75
CA VAL A 235 -7.63 -0.73 23.41
C VAL A 235 -6.93 -1.86 24.17
N PRO A 236 -6.42 -2.91 23.51
CA PRO A 236 -5.72 -3.96 24.22
C PRO A 236 -4.45 -3.38 24.82
N ARG A 237 -4.42 -3.30 26.15
CA ARG A 237 -3.16 -3.12 26.88
C ARG A 237 -2.34 -4.39 26.63
N ASP A 238 -1.08 -4.22 26.26
CA ASP A 238 -0.21 -5.32 25.83
C ASP A 238 -0.20 -6.50 26.85
N PRO A 239 -0.62 -7.71 26.44
CA PRO A 239 -0.56 -8.90 27.28
C PRO A 239 0.87 -9.33 27.67
N ALA A 240 1.90 -8.86 26.96
CA ALA A 240 3.30 -9.19 27.25
C ALA A 240 3.79 -8.67 28.62
N LEU A 241 2.98 -7.86 29.32
CA LEU A 241 3.28 -7.28 30.63
C LEU A 241 2.47 -7.89 31.79
N GLN A 242 1.60 -8.88 31.56
CA GLN A 242 0.86 -9.55 32.64
C GLN A 242 1.02 -11.07 32.62
N VAL A 243 1.49 -11.59 33.74
CA VAL A 243 1.56 -13.02 34.05
C VAL A 243 0.13 -13.56 34.17
N ARG A 244 -0.29 -14.33 33.15
CA ARG A 244 -1.41 -15.31 33.07
C ARG A 244 -2.81 -14.93 33.58
N GLU A 245 -3.82 -15.08 32.70
CA GLU A 245 -4.80 -16.20 32.70
C GLU A 245 -5.55 -16.26 31.34
N PRO A 246 -6.15 -17.40 30.93
CA PRO A 246 -6.64 -17.60 29.56
C PRO A 246 -8.11 -17.19 29.41
N ALA A 247 -8.41 -16.28 28.50
CA ALA A 247 -9.78 -16.04 28.04
C ALA A 247 -9.84 -15.56 26.57
N ALA A 248 -10.99 -15.82 25.96
CA ALA A 248 -11.25 -15.98 24.53
C ALA A 248 -10.90 -14.78 23.61
N HIS A 249 -10.41 -15.12 22.42
CA HIS A 249 -10.22 -14.35 21.17
C HIS A 249 -10.19 -12.81 21.26
N PRO A 250 -9.00 -12.15 21.19
CA PRO A 250 -8.92 -10.69 21.14
C PRO A 250 -9.28 -10.10 19.77
N PRO A 251 -9.80 -8.85 19.72
CA PRO A 251 -10.17 -8.17 18.47
C PRO A 251 -8.94 -7.89 17.61
N ARG A 252 -8.99 -8.25 16.31
CA ARG A 252 -7.92 -7.99 15.34
C ARG A 252 -7.98 -6.53 14.88
N LEU A 253 -6.92 -5.77 15.16
CA LEU A 253 -6.67 -4.41 14.64
C LEU A 253 -5.36 -4.40 13.86
N THR A 254 -5.26 -3.52 12.84
CA THR A 254 -4.06 -3.42 11.99
C THR A 254 -2.81 -3.03 12.78
N VAL A 255 -2.96 -2.13 13.77
CA VAL A 255 -1.89 -1.76 14.72
C VAL A 255 -1.41 -2.96 15.52
N LEU A 256 -2.33 -3.82 15.98
CA LEU A 256 -1.96 -5.02 16.74
C LEU A 256 -1.24 -6.04 15.85
N GLY A 257 -1.53 -6.08 14.55
CA GLY A 257 -0.74 -6.84 13.58
C GLY A 257 0.71 -6.35 13.48
N GLY A 258 0.96 -5.03 13.54
CA GLY A 258 2.30 -4.43 13.57
C GLY A 258 3.02 -4.62 14.91
N LEU A 259 2.33 -4.37 16.03
CA LEU A 259 2.88 -4.52 17.39
C LEU A 259 3.16 -5.98 17.75
N SER A 260 2.32 -6.94 17.31
CA SER A 260 2.56 -8.38 17.54
C SER A 260 3.74 -8.94 16.73
N SER A 261 4.09 -8.34 15.59
CA SER A 261 5.35 -8.65 14.90
C SER A 261 6.56 -8.09 15.64
N GLN A 262 6.46 -6.90 16.21
CA GLN A 262 7.55 -6.26 16.95
C GLN A 262 7.86 -6.98 18.28
N SER A 263 6.83 -7.40 19.03
CA SER A 263 6.99 -8.12 20.30
C SER A 263 7.60 -9.52 20.15
N ARG A 264 7.37 -10.20 19.02
CA ARG A 264 8.03 -11.49 18.71
C ARG A 264 9.50 -11.36 18.32
N SER A 265 9.96 -10.16 17.92
CA SER A 265 11.32 -9.94 17.46
C SER A 265 12.23 -9.35 18.56
N ARG A 266 11.71 -8.56 19.52
CA ARG A 266 12.54 -7.90 20.55
C ARG A 266 11.80 -7.71 21.89
N SER A 267 12.44 -8.12 23.00
CA SER A 267 11.95 -7.98 24.38
C SER A 267 12.37 -6.68 25.09
N SER A 268 13.18 -5.81 24.49
CA SER A 268 13.83 -4.67 25.17
C SER A 268 13.40 -3.26 24.71
N GLN A 269 12.53 -3.12 23.70
CA GLN A 269 12.20 -1.80 23.10
C GLN A 269 10.93 -1.12 23.65
N PHE A 270 10.23 -1.73 24.61
CA PHE A 270 8.97 -1.22 25.18
C PHE A 270 9.02 0.13 25.91
N ARG A 271 10.20 0.78 26.05
CA ARG A 271 10.32 2.05 26.77
C ARG A 271 10.00 3.32 25.97
N CYS A 272 10.01 3.28 24.63
CA CYS A 272 9.98 4.52 23.82
C CYS A 272 8.57 5.05 23.49
N LEU A 273 7.50 4.27 23.72
CA LEU A 273 6.12 4.66 23.39
C LEU A 273 5.25 4.98 24.62
N ARG A 274 5.85 5.40 25.74
CA ARG A 274 5.08 6.02 26.85
C ARG A 274 4.62 7.42 26.46
N LEU A 275 3.54 7.53 25.69
CA LEU A 275 2.68 8.71 25.75
C LEU A 275 1.53 8.43 26.72
N PRO A 276 1.27 9.33 27.68
CA PRO A 276 0.22 9.13 28.66
C PRO A 276 -1.16 9.06 27.99
N PRO A 277 -2.12 8.33 28.58
CA PRO A 277 -3.46 8.06 28.01
C PRO A 277 -4.36 9.29 27.87
N GLN A 278 -3.83 10.51 28.00
CA GLN A 278 -4.58 11.77 27.88
C GLN A 278 -4.26 12.56 26.59
N LEU A 279 -3.57 11.96 25.62
CA LEU A 279 -3.22 12.61 24.35
C LEU A 279 -3.89 12.01 23.11
N TRP A 280 -4.89 11.15 23.27
CA TRP A 280 -5.65 10.58 22.14
C TRP A 280 -6.77 11.54 21.72
N SER A 281 -6.35 12.69 21.17
CA SER A 281 -7.17 13.67 20.47
C SER A 281 -6.26 14.36 19.46
N PRO A 282 -6.76 14.67 18.26
CA PRO A 282 -6.42 13.96 17.03
C PRO A 282 -4.90 13.87 16.78
N PRO A 283 -4.38 12.86 16.05
CA PRO A 283 -3.07 13.03 15.45
C PRO A 283 -3.21 14.17 14.44
N THR A 284 -2.72 15.34 14.85
CA THR A 284 -2.47 16.47 13.98
C THR A 284 -1.62 16.01 12.79
N PRO A 285 -1.56 16.78 11.69
CA PRO A 285 -0.71 16.55 10.50
C PRO A 285 0.78 16.24 10.73
N SER A 286 1.22 16.19 11.99
CA SER A 286 2.58 15.98 12.50
C SER A 286 3.11 14.56 12.26
N LEU A 287 2.32 13.49 12.44
CA LEU A 287 2.78 12.11 12.13
C LEU A 287 2.98 11.90 10.62
N CYS A 288 2.11 12.49 9.79
CA CYS A 288 2.29 12.53 8.33
C CYS A 288 3.46 13.43 7.91
N SER A 289 3.68 14.59 8.56
CA SER A 289 4.73 15.54 8.14
C SER A 289 6.14 15.18 8.63
N PHE A 290 6.28 14.60 9.83
CA PHE A 290 7.60 14.46 10.47
C PHE A 290 8.40 13.25 9.98
N CYS A 291 7.74 12.15 9.60
CA CYS A 291 8.42 10.91 9.18
C CYS A 291 8.56 10.76 7.65
N LEU A 292 7.61 11.28 6.85
CA LEU A 292 7.69 11.24 5.38
C LEU A 292 8.89 12.03 4.83
N VAL A 293 9.39 13.03 5.57
CA VAL A 293 10.50 13.89 5.13
C VAL A 293 11.88 13.24 5.32
N ARG A 294 12.02 12.24 6.20
CA ARG A 294 13.31 11.58 6.48
C ARG A 294 13.39 10.10 6.07
N GLY A 295 12.26 9.39 5.90
CA GLY A 295 12.25 7.95 5.62
C GLY A 295 11.88 7.52 4.19
N CYS A 296 11.35 8.41 3.34
CA CYS A 296 10.84 8.03 2.03
C CYS A 296 11.83 8.35 0.90
N LEU A 297 12.78 7.45 0.64
CA LEU A 297 13.54 7.43 -0.62
C LEU A 297 12.86 6.50 -1.63
N LEU A 298 11.61 6.82 -1.99
CA LEU A 298 11.04 6.33 -3.24
C LEU A 298 11.31 7.35 -4.33
N GLY A 299 12.24 6.98 -5.20
CA GLY A 299 12.77 7.83 -6.24
C GLY A 299 11.97 7.87 -7.54
N TRP A 300 10.64 7.89 -7.48
CA TRP A 300 9.81 7.77 -8.68
C TRP A 300 8.81 8.92 -8.76
N VAL A 301 9.03 9.84 -9.69
CA VAL A 301 8.05 10.84 -10.12
C VAL A 301 7.37 10.26 -11.35
N VAL A 302 6.07 10.00 -11.27
CA VAL A 302 5.26 9.70 -12.45
C VAL A 302 5.20 10.94 -13.32
N GLY A 303 5.58 10.81 -14.59
CA GLY A 303 5.23 11.77 -15.63
C GLY A 303 3.73 11.67 -15.88
N ALA A 304 2.93 12.33 -15.05
CA ALA A 304 1.52 12.54 -15.36
C ALA A 304 1.45 13.37 -16.65
N SER A 305 1.09 12.72 -17.75
CA SER A 305 0.63 13.39 -18.96
C SER A 305 -0.47 14.37 -18.55
N ARG A 306 -0.38 15.60 -19.05
CA ARG A 306 -1.34 16.67 -18.78
C ARG A 306 -2.72 16.25 -19.27
N GLY A 307 -3.52 15.65 -18.39
CA GLY A 307 -4.92 15.35 -18.61
C GLY A 307 -5.67 15.65 -17.32
N GLY A 308 -6.08 16.90 -17.16
CA GLY A 308 -6.91 17.29 -16.02
C GLY A 308 -8.24 16.56 -16.08
N LEU A 309 -8.51 15.70 -15.10
CA LEU A 309 -9.88 15.40 -14.70
C LEU A 309 -10.19 16.27 -13.48
N ARG A 310 -10.88 17.38 -13.73
CA ARG A 310 -11.87 17.88 -12.77
C ARG A 310 -13.14 17.06 -12.99
N ALA A 311 -13.52 16.26 -12.01
CA ALA A 311 -14.90 15.94 -11.69
C ALA A 311 -14.95 15.51 -10.22
#